data_AF-A0A941D2L5-F1
#
_entry.id   AF-A0A941D2L5-F1
#
_cell.length_a   1.000
_cell.length_b   1.000
_cell.length_c   1.000
_cell.angle_alpha   90.00
_cell.angle_beta   90.00
_cell.angle_gamma   90.00
#
_symmetry.space_group_name_H-M   'P 1'
#
loop_
_entity.id
_entity.type
_entity.pdbx_description
1 polymer ?
#
loop_
_entity_poly.entity_id
_entity_poly.type
_entity_poly.pdbx_seq_one_letter_code
_entity_poly.pdbx_strand_id
1 'polypeptide(L)'
;MLRIVAVLLAALCLSGCAVVSSERPLFSVADSEGAPTLKPGLWALPAGDCKFSLRASALKWPDCANAALVTATSLFGGKRDAVGAFPQALTYRLASGDPAILQVEAPADREPGDPKVIYLGVRALASDGQGLITSARVWLALCAKPLPTDGGDLSKPVKLMPGLTPIKGRDECQARTPAAVRNAARQSESWAFSGDGEDFGLVARWIRDGDR
;
A
#
# COMPACT_ATOMS: atom_id res chain seq x y z
N MET A 1 26.05 30.15 9.43
CA MET A 1 26.03 28.69 9.71
C MET A 1 24.72 28.18 10.32
N LEU A 2 23.92 29.02 11.02
CA LEU A 2 22.62 28.62 11.60
C LEU A 2 21.53 28.24 10.56
N ARG A 3 21.64 28.70 9.31
CA ARG A 3 20.64 28.45 8.25
C ARG A 3 20.74 27.07 7.57
N ILE A 4 21.90 26.41 7.60
CA ILE A 4 22.09 25.10 6.97
C ILE A 4 21.59 23.97 7.89
N VAL A 5 21.68 24.16 9.21
CA VAL A 5 21.16 23.21 10.21
C VAL A 5 19.63 23.12 10.18
N ALA A 6 18.93 24.23 9.91
CA ALA A 6 17.47 24.25 9.80
C ALA A 6 16.94 23.49 8.57
N VAL A 7 17.66 23.53 7.44
CA VAL A 7 17.29 22.80 6.22
C VAL A 7 17.54 21.30 6.37
N LEU A 8 18.62 20.89 7.05
CA LEU A 8 18.89 19.47 7.34
C LEU A 8 17.90 18.87 8.36
N LEU A 9 17.42 19.64 9.33
CA LEU A 9 16.37 19.18 10.27
C LEU A 9 14.99 19.04 9.61
N ALA A 10 14.67 19.91 8.64
CA ALA A 10 13.41 19.82 7.89
C ALA A 10 13.36 18.57 6.98
N ALA A 11 14.51 18.13 6.46
CA ALA A 11 14.61 16.90 5.66
C ALA A 11 14.47 15.60 6.48
N LEU A 12 14.65 15.65 7.80
CA LEU A 12 14.45 14.52 8.70
C LEU A 12 13.00 14.37 9.19
N CYS A 13 12.13 15.35 8.87
CA CYS A 13 10.71 15.36 9.24
C CYS A 13 9.79 15.12 8.03
N LEU A 14 10.27 14.48 6.96
CA LEU A 14 9.39 13.83 5.99
C LEU A 14 8.70 12.65 6.68
N SER A 15 7.76 13.00 7.56
CA SER A 15 6.78 12.15 8.22
C SER A 15 5.90 11.60 7.11
N GLY A 16 6.38 10.49 6.53
CA GLY A 16 5.64 9.71 5.56
C GLY A 16 4.26 9.39 6.12
N CYS A 17 3.26 9.37 5.23
CA CYS A 17 1.87 9.15 5.59
C CYS A 17 1.74 8.04 6.63
N ALA A 18 1.28 8.41 7.83
CA ALA A 18 1.10 7.50 8.93
C ALA A 18 0.23 6.31 8.51
N VAL A 19 0.78 5.09 8.48
CA VAL A 19 0.07 3.89 8.00
C VAL A 19 -0.55 3.13 9.16
N VAL A 20 -1.75 2.57 8.94
CA VAL A 20 -2.40 1.64 9.88
C VAL A 20 -1.70 0.30 9.86
N SER A 21 -1.30 -0.17 11.04
CA SER A 21 -0.68 -1.48 11.23
C SER A 21 -1.30 -2.27 12.38
N SER A 22 -0.91 -3.54 12.52
CA SER A 22 -1.21 -4.36 13.70
C SER A 22 -0.09 -5.35 14.01
N GLU A 23 -0.07 -5.83 15.25
CA GLU A 23 0.89 -6.85 15.71
C GLU A 23 0.58 -8.25 15.19
N ARG A 24 -0.67 -8.49 14.79
CA ARG A 24 -1.15 -9.79 14.30
C ARG A 24 -2.19 -9.58 13.20
N PRO A 25 -2.38 -10.56 12.30
CA PRO A 25 -3.48 -10.59 11.34
C PRO A 25 -4.82 -10.28 12.00
N LEU A 26 -5.57 -9.34 11.44
CA LEU A 26 -6.92 -9.01 11.87
C LEU A 26 -7.98 -9.68 10.99
N PHE A 27 -7.64 -10.04 9.75
CA PHE A 27 -8.50 -10.77 8.83
C PHE A 27 -8.05 -12.22 8.72
N SER A 28 -9.01 -13.14 8.79
CA SER A 28 -8.88 -14.58 8.69
C SER A 28 -9.19 -15.09 7.28
N VAL A 29 -9.01 -16.38 7.01
CA VAL A 29 -9.40 -17.00 5.73
C VAL A 29 -10.92 -16.88 5.51
N ALA A 30 -11.73 -16.94 6.58
CA ALA A 30 -13.17 -16.78 6.47
C ALA A 30 -13.56 -15.38 5.95
N ASP A 31 -12.76 -14.36 6.27
CA ASP A 31 -12.99 -13.00 5.75
C ASP A 31 -12.69 -12.88 4.25
N SER A 32 -12.01 -13.85 3.64
CA SER A 32 -11.77 -13.90 2.19
C SER A 32 -12.91 -14.55 1.41
N GLU A 33 -13.90 -15.13 2.10
CA GLU A 33 -15.03 -15.75 1.43
C GLU A 33 -15.84 -14.68 0.66
N GLY A 34 -16.09 -14.95 -0.62
CA GLY A 34 -16.73 -14.00 -1.54
C GLY A 34 -15.89 -12.78 -1.91
N ALA A 35 -14.63 -12.69 -1.46
CA ALA A 35 -13.75 -11.62 -1.89
C ALA A 35 -13.37 -11.81 -3.37
N PRO A 36 -13.38 -10.74 -4.18
CA PRO A 36 -12.82 -10.81 -5.52
C PRO A 36 -11.33 -11.14 -5.42
N THR A 37 -10.81 -12.03 -6.27
CA THR A 37 -9.42 -12.50 -6.19
C THR A 37 -8.55 -11.79 -7.21
N LEU A 38 -7.33 -11.38 -6.83
CA LEU A 38 -6.36 -10.84 -7.78
C LEU A 38 -5.96 -11.93 -8.77
N LYS A 39 -5.97 -11.61 -10.08
CA LYS A 39 -5.46 -12.53 -11.08
C LYS A 39 -3.97 -12.82 -10.84
N PRO A 40 -3.56 -14.10 -10.71
CA PRO A 40 -2.15 -14.44 -10.62
C PRO A 40 -1.37 -13.98 -11.85
N GLY A 41 -0.13 -13.54 -11.65
CA GLY A 41 0.74 -13.07 -12.73
C GLY A 41 1.41 -11.73 -12.43
N LEU A 42 2.03 -11.15 -13.46
CA LEU A 42 2.72 -9.88 -13.37
C LEU A 42 1.73 -8.71 -13.39
N TRP A 43 1.84 -7.84 -12.41
CA TRP A 43 1.12 -6.59 -12.28
C TRP A 43 2.07 -5.41 -12.45
N ALA A 44 1.59 -4.39 -13.14
CA ALA A 44 2.22 -3.07 -13.18
C ALA A 44 1.49 -2.11 -12.24
N LEU A 45 2.27 -1.30 -11.53
CA LEU A 45 1.82 -0.28 -10.60
C LEU A 45 2.48 1.06 -10.97
N PRO A 46 2.02 1.70 -12.06
CA PRO A 46 2.56 2.99 -12.49
C PRO A 46 2.18 4.10 -11.50
N ALA A 47 3.13 4.97 -11.21
CA ALA A 47 2.90 6.23 -10.53
C ALA A 47 2.51 7.31 -11.55
N GLY A 48 1.53 8.15 -11.21
CA GLY A 48 1.09 9.26 -12.05
C GLY A 48 0.79 8.86 -13.50
N ASP A 49 1.35 9.59 -14.45
CA ASP A 49 1.14 9.38 -15.89
C ASP A 49 2.23 8.53 -16.57
N CYS A 50 3.05 7.82 -15.78
CA CYS A 50 4.21 7.04 -16.21
C CYS A 50 3.98 6.25 -17.50
N LYS A 51 4.83 6.51 -18.52
CA LYS A 51 4.78 5.85 -19.83
C LYS A 51 5.84 4.75 -19.92
N PHE A 52 5.41 3.53 -20.21
CA PHE A 52 6.29 2.37 -20.37
C PHE A 52 5.63 1.31 -21.24
N SER A 53 6.43 0.37 -21.75
CA SER A 53 5.92 -0.72 -22.59
C SER A 53 5.54 -1.93 -21.74
N LEU A 54 4.26 -2.31 -21.77
CA LEU A 54 3.76 -3.53 -21.12
C LEU A 54 4.33 -4.82 -21.73
N ARG A 55 4.87 -4.73 -22.96
CA ARG A 55 5.54 -5.85 -23.65
C ARG A 55 7.00 -5.99 -23.24
N ALA A 56 7.60 -4.97 -22.65
CA ALA A 56 8.96 -5.07 -22.15
C ALA A 56 9.03 -5.98 -20.92
N SER A 57 10.22 -6.50 -20.64
CA SER A 57 10.53 -7.09 -19.34
C SER A 57 10.35 -6.02 -18.25
N ALA A 58 9.81 -6.41 -17.08
CA ALA A 58 9.68 -5.52 -15.93
C ALA A 58 11.03 -4.94 -15.48
N LEU A 59 12.15 -5.64 -15.75
CA LEU A 59 13.51 -5.15 -15.53
C LEU A 59 13.88 -3.91 -16.34
N LYS A 60 13.18 -3.66 -17.44
CA LYS A 60 13.40 -2.53 -18.34
C LYS A 60 12.38 -1.41 -18.13
N TRP A 61 11.48 -1.55 -17.16
CA TRP A 61 10.53 -0.50 -16.84
C TRP A 61 11.26 0.67 -16.16
N PRO A 62 10.84 1.91 -16.40
CA PRO A 62 11.39 3.08 -15.71
C PRO A 62 11.04 3.01 -14.22
N ASP A 63 11.77 3.74 -13.37
CA ASP A 63 11.56 3.75 -11.91
C ASP A 63 10.14 4.21 -11.50
N CYS A 64 9.41 4.92 -12.37
CA CYS A 64 8.01 5.29 -12.12
C CYS A 64 7.00 4.14 -12.30
N ALA A 65 7.42 2.98 -12.84
CA ALA A 65 6.58 1.82 -13.07
C ALA A 65 7.06 0.64 -12.23
N ASN A 66 6.42 0.45 -11.08
CA ASN A 66 6.72 -0.68 -10.22
C ASN A 66 6.06 -1.96 -10.75
N ALA A 67 6.66 -3.09 -10.41
CA ALA A 67 6.13 -4.41 -10.71
C ALA A 67 5.78 -5.16 -9.43
N ALA A 68 4.74 -5.99 -9.51
CA ALA A 68 4.47 -7.01 -8.52
C ALA A 68 4.11 -8.32 -9.20
N LEU A 69 4.69 -9.43 -8.77
CA LEU A 69 4.22 -10.77 -9.13
C LEU A 69 3.24 -11.23 -8.06
N VAL A 70 2.02 -11.55 -8.47
CA VAL A 70 0.94 -12.02 -7.59
C VAL A 70 0.73 -13.51 -7.80
N THR A 71 0.71 -14.27 -6.71
CA THR A 71 0.29 -15.67 -6.68
C THR A 71 -0.98 -15.82 -5.85
N ALA A 72 -1.43 -17.05 -5.61
CA ALA A 72 -2.61 -17.32 -4.78
C ALA A 72 -2.46 -16.80 -3.33
N THR A 73 -1.24 -16.75 -2.80
CA THR A 73 -0.99 -16.42 -1.38
C THR A 73 0.15 -15.42 -1.15
N SER A 74 0.88 -15.06 -2.20
CA SER A 74 2.11 -14.27 -2.07
C SER A 74 2.16 -13.13 -3.08
N LEU A 75 2.67 -12.00 -2.62
CA LEU A 75 2.97 -10.82 -3.41
C LEU A 75 4.49 -10.63 -3.38
N PHE A 76 5.08 -10.58 -4.56
CA PHE A 76 6.50 -10.29 -4.74
C PHE A 76 6.59 -8.89 -5.34
N GLY A 77 6.98 -7.90 -4.56
CA GLY A 77 7.00 -6.50 -4.97
C GLY A 77 8.37 -5.86 -4.77
N GLY A 78 8.55 -4.68 -5.35
CA GLY A 78 9.77 -3.86 -5.19
C GLY A 78 10.69 -3.89 -6.41
N LYS A 79 11.81 -3.17 -6.29
CA LYS A 79 12.84 -3.15 -7.34
C LYS A 79 13.49 -4.53 -7.37
N ARG A 80 13.52 -5.12 -8.56
CA ARG A 80 14.22 -6.38 -8.79
C ARG A 80 15.70 -6.22 -8.50
N ASP A 81 16.30 -7.27 -7.98
CA ASP A 81 17.76 -7.34 -7.84
C ASP A 81 18.45 -7.46 -9.23
N ALA A 82 19.78 -7.48 -9.22
CA ALA A 82 20.59 -7.55 -10.43
C ALA A 82 20.37 -8.83 -11.27
N VAL A 83 19.78 -9.88 -10.69
CA VAL A 83 19.46 -11.15 -11.38
C VAL A 83 17.98 -11.26 -11.76
N GLY A 84 17.18 -10.22 -11.46
CA GLY A 84 15.79 -10.13 -11.83
C GLY A 84 14.80 -10.73 -10.85
N ALA A 85 15.24 -11.16 -9.67
CA ALA A 85 14.35 -11.66 -8.64
C ALA A 85 13.74 -10.51 -7.82
N PHE A 86 12.50 -10.72 -7.36
CA PHE A 86 11.97 -9.91 -6.27
C PHE A 86 12.61 -10.39 -4.97
N PRO A 87 13.15 -9.49 -4.14
CA PRO A 87 13.98 -9.87 -3.00
C PRO A 87 13.20 -10.63 -1.92
N GLN A 88 11.87 -10.50 -1.87
CA GLN A 88 11.08 -11.11 -0.81
C GLN A 88 9.63 -11.41 -1.23
N ALA A 89 9.14 -12.58 -0.78
CA ALA A 89 7.73 -12.92 -0.84
C ALA A 89 7.02 -12.35 0.39
N LEU A 90 5.97 -11.57 0.18
CA LEU A 90 5.07 -11.12 1.24
C LEU A 90 3.82 -11.99 1.22
N THR A 91 3.47 -12.59 2.36
CA THR A 91 2.17 -13.25 2.51
C THR A 91 1.09 -12.18 2.47
N TYR A 92 0.06 -12.40 1.66
CA TYR A 92 -1.09 -11.50 1.62
C TYR A 92 -2.40 -12.26 1.76
N ARG A 93 -3.42 -11.52 2.19
CA ARG A 93 -4.81 -11.96 2.18
C ARG A 93 -5.72 -10.82 1.73
N LEU A 94 -6.69 -11.14 0.88
CA LEU A 94 -7.71 -10.19 0.45
C LEU A 94 -9.02 -10.52 1.15
N ALA A 95 -9.44 -9.66 2.07
CA ALA A 95 -10.71 -9.76 2.77
C ALA A 95 -11.82 -9.08 1.97
N SER A 96 -12.99 -9.70 1.91
CA SER A 96 -14.18 -9.19 1.24
C SER A 96 -14.67 -7.89 1.88
N GLY A 97 -15.49 -7.14 1.15
CA GLY A 97 -16.05 -5.85 1.57
C GLY A 97 -15.92 -4.80 0.48
N ASP A 98 -16.41 -3.60 0.77
CA ASP A 98 -16.32 -2.45 -0.12
C ASP A 98 -15.74 -1.25 0.65
N PRO A 99 -14.45 -0.88 0.47
CA PRO A 99 -13.46 -1.57 -0.37
C PRO A 99 -13.07 -2.93 0.22
N ALA A 100 -12.49 -3.80 -0.62
CA ALA A 100 -11.81 -5.00 -0.14
C ALA A 100 -10.54 -4.58 0.62
N ILE A 101 -10.10 -5.40 1.58
CA ILE A 101 -8.91 -5.10 2.39
C ILE A 101 -7.81 -6.10 2.06
N LEU A 102 -6.71 -5.59 1.51
CA LEU A 102 -5.48 -6.35 1.31
C LEU A 102 -4.65 -6.24 2.59
N GLN A 103 -4.61 -7.34 3.35
CA GLN A 103 -3.73 -7.50 4.49
C GLN A 103 -2.40 -8.07 4.00
N VAL A 104 -1.30 -7.37 4.26
CA VAL A 104 0.06 -7.82 3.89
C VAL A 104 0.85 -8.05 5.17
N GLU A 105 1.37 -9.26 5.31
CA GLU A 105 2.20 -9.65 6.44
C GLU A 105 3.65 -9.32 6.13
N ALA A 106 4.29 -8.63 7.07
CA ALA A 106 5.71 -8.36 7.00
C ALA A 106 6.51 -9.67 7.11
N PRO A 107 7.71 -9.71 6.56
CA PRO A 107 8.61 -10.84 6.69
C PRO A 107 8.92 -11.22 8.15
N ALA A 108 9.20 -12.51 8.37
CA ALA A 108 9.47 -13.04 9.71
C ALA A 108 10.79 -12.54 10.34
N ASP A 109 11.72 -12.03 9.54
CA ASP A 109 13.03 -11.54 9.94
C ASP A 109 13.05 -10.05 10.32
N ARG A 110 11.88 -9.41 10.46
CA ARG A 110 11.79 -8.03 10.94
C ARG A 110 12.19 -7.86 12.41
N GLU A 111 12.76 -6.69 12.72
CA GLU A 111 13.19 -6.32 14.05
C GLU A 111 12.02 -6.35 15.05
N PRO A 112 12.26 -6.78 16.30
CA PRO A 112 11.27 -6.73 17.36
C PRO A 112 10.71 -5.32 17.55
N GLY A 113 9.41 -5.19 17.31
CA GLY A 113 8.70 -3.92 17.45
C GLY A 113 8.10 -3.47 16.12
N ASP A 114 8.65 -3.81 14.97
CA ASP A 114 8.12 -3.39 13.67
C ASP A 114 6.67 -3.85 13.41
N PRO A 115 5.88 -3.10 12.63
CA PRO A 115 4.56 -3.54 12.23
C PRO A 115 4.64 -4.88 11.52
N LYS A 116 3.95 -5.87 12.06
CA LYS A 116 3.89 -7.23 11.48
C LYS A 116 2.89 -7.31 10.34
N VAL A 117 1.93 -6.41 10.30
CA VAL A 117 0.85 -6.40 9.31
C VAL A 117 0.53 -4.97 8.91
N ILE A 118 0.43 -4.73 7.61
CA ILE A 118 -0.04 -3.48 7.01
C ILE A 118 -1.29 -3.73 6.17
N TYR A 119 -2.06 -2.67 5.93
CA TYR A 119 -3.36 -2.78 5.26
C TYR A 119 -3.47 -1.83 4.08
N LEU A 120 -4.00 -2.33 2.97
CA LEU A 120 -4.35 -1.55 1.79
C LEU A 120 -5.84 -1.71 1.49
N GLY A 121 -6.46 -0.64 1.00
CA GLY A 121 -7.76 -0.73 0.33
C GLY A 121 -7.58 -1.19 -1.10
N VAL A 122 -8.49 -2.02 -1.58
CA VAL A 122 -8.54 -2.49 -2.96
C VAL A 122 -9.95 -2.30 -3.52
N ARG A 123 -10.05 -1.61 -4.65
CA ARG A 123 -11.28 -1.51 -5.43
C ARG A 123 -11.04 -2.01 -6.85
N ALA A 124 -11.72 -3.09 -7.21
CA ALA A 124 -11.67 -3.63 -8.56
C ALA A 124 -12.21 -2.60 -9.57
N LEU A 125 -11.48 -2.41 -10.65
CA LEU A 125 -11.88 -1.59 -11.81
C LEU A 125 -12.26 -2.47 -13.00
N ALA A 126 -11.62 -3.64 -13.13
CA ALA A 126 -11.90 -4.61 -14.16
C ALA A 126 -11.61 -6.03 -13.64
N SER A 127 -12.35 -7.00 -14.17
CA SER A 127 -12.13 -8.44 -13.96
C SER A 127 -12.19 -9.18 -15.30
N ASP A 128 -11.58 -10.36 -15.36
CA ASP A 128 -11.70 -11.24 -16.52
C ASP A 128 -12.98 -12.10 -16.48
N GLY A 129 -13.15 -12.98 -17.48
CA GLY A 129 -14.32 -13.87 -17.58
C GLY A 129 -14.45 -14.89 -16.44
N GLN A 130 -13.43 -15.06 -15.61
CA GLN A 130 -13.45 -15.93 -14.41
C GLN A 130 -13.72 -15.13 -13.13
N GLY A 131 -13.93 -13.81 -13.24
CA GLY A 131 -14.12 -12.93 -12.08
C GLY A 131 -12.82 -12.58 -11.35
N LEU A 132 -11.66 -12.86 -11.94
CA LEU A 132 -10.38 -12.47 -11.36
C LEU A 132 -10.10 -11.00 -11.68
N ILE A 133 -9.74 -10.22 -10.67
CA ILE A 133 -9.42 -8.80 -10.83
C ILE A 133 -8.21 -8.68 -11.76
N THR A 134 -8.34 -7.87 -12.82
CA THR A 134 -7.27 -7.55 -13.77
C THR A 134 -6.86 -6.08 -13.72
N SER A 135 -7.65 -5.23 -13.08
CA SER A 135 -7.25 -3.87 -12.73
C SER A 135 -7.92 -3.43 -11.44
N ALA A 136 -7.20 -2.70 -10.60
CA ALA A 136 -7.72 -2.19 -9.33
C ALA A 136 -7.10 -0.83 -8.96
N ARG A 137 -7.86 -0.01 -8.24
CA ARG A 137 -7.31 1.01 -7.36
C ARG A 137 -6.77 0.34 -6.10
N VAL A 138 -5.57 0.71 -5.69
CA VAL A 138 -4.92 0.24 -4.48
C VAL A 138 -4.34 1.43 -3.73
N TRP A 139 -4.55 1.50 -2.42
CA TRP A 139 -4.06 2.61 -1.59
C TRP A 139 -3.80 2.15 -0.16
N LEU A 140 -2.90 2.84 0.55
CA LEU A 140 -2.62 2.55 1.95
C LEU A 140 -3.80 2.96 2.84
N ALA A 141 -4.11 2.15 3.85
CA ALA A 141 -4.94 2.59 4.96
C ALA A 141 -4.11 3.52 5.85
N LEU A 142 -4.42 4.81 5.84
CA LEU A 142 -3.72 5.82 6.62
C LEU A 142 -4.32 6.00 8.00
N CYS A 143 -3.57 6.57 8.92
CA CYS A 143 -4.00 6.87 10.28
C CYS A 143 -4.90 8.10 10.38
N ALA A 144 -4.65 9.05 9.49
CA ALA A 144 -5.30 10.34 9.42
C ALA A 144 -5.12 10.95 8.02
N LYS A 145 -5.77 12.09 7.78
CA LYS A 145 -5.62 12.83 6.53
C LYS A 145 -4.16 13.27 6.35
N PRO A 146 -3.53 13.03 5.18
CA PRO A 146 -2.23 13.60 4.86
C PRO A 146 -2.22 15.11 5.01
N LEU A 147 -1.13 15.65 5.51
CA LEU A 147 -0.92 17.10 5.50
C LEU A 147 -0.56 17.54 4.07
N PRO A 148 -1.03 18.71 3.62
CA PRO A 148 -0.57 19.31 2.37
C PRO A 148 0.96 19.49 2.35
N THR A 149 1.59 19.26 1.20
CA THR A 149 3.05 19.41 1.03
C THR A 149 3.54 20.85 1.07
N ASP A 150 2.66 21.84 0.96
CA ASP A 150 2.97 23.27 1.04
C ASP A 150 3.13 23.80 2.48
N GLY A 151 3.34 22.89 3.45
CA GLY A 151 3.73 23.26 4.81
C GLY A 151 2.54 23.56 5.71
N GLY A 152 1.52 22.70 5.67
CA GLY A 152 0.44 22.72 6.66
C GLY A 152 0.99 22.81 8.09
N ASP A 153 0.24 23.45 8.99
CA ASP A 153 0.66 23.72 10.37
C ASP A 153 1.02 22.43 11.12
N LEU A 154 2.31 22.09 11.12
CA LEU A 154 2.89 20.90 11.74
C LEU A 154 2.79 20.92 13.27
N SER A 155 2.39 22.06 13.86
CA SER A 155 2.19 22.17 15.31
C SER A 155 0.86 21.56 15.78
N LYS A 156 -0.08 21.31 14.87
CA LYS A 156 -1.37 20.71 15.22
C LYS A 156 -1.25 19.20 15.36
N PRO A 157 -1.70 18.62 16.48
CA PRO A 157 -1.69 17.18 16.64
C PRO A 157 -2.59 16.54 15.57
N VAL A 158 -2.04 15.55 14.88
CA VAL A 158 -2.75 14.77 13.87
C VAL A 158 -3.90 14.01 14.56
N LYS A 159 -5.14 14.31 14.18
CA LYS A 159 -6.31 13.62 14.71
C LYS A 159 -6.44 12.25 14.04
N LEU A 160 -6.16 11.19 14.79
CA LEU A 160 -6.35 9.81 14.33
C LEU A 160 -7.82 9.49 14.06
N MET A 161 -8.05 8.58 13.12
CA MET A 161 -9.39 8.05 12.87
C MET A 161 -9.89 7.17 14.04
N PRO A 162 -11.23 7.06 14.21
CA PRO A 162 -11.81 6.25 15.29
C PRO A 162 -11.32 4.80 15.29
N GLY A 163 -10.97 4.29 16.47
CA GLY A 163 -10.51 2.91 16.65
C GLY A 163 -9.01 2.69 16.38
N LEU A 164 -8.26 3.75 16.09
CA LEU A 164 -6.80 3.73 15.95
C LEU A 164 -6.12 4.30 17.19
N THR A 165 -4.95 3.75 17.51
CA THR A 165 -4.11 4.19 18.63
C THR A 165 -2.72 4.56 18.13
N PRO A 166 -2.11 5.66 18.60
CA PRO A 166 -0.76 6.01 18.17
C PRO A 166 0.25 4.98 18.69
N ILE A 167 1.29 4.70 17.92
CA ILE A 167 2.41 3.90 18.41
C ILE A 167 3.51 4.84 18.90
N LYS A 168 3.86 4.74 20.19
CA LYS A 168 4.85 5.65 20.80
C LYS A 168 6.19 5.59 20.06
N GLY A 169 6.69 6.75 19.65
CA GLY A 169 7.98 6.89 18.97
C GLY A 169 7.96 6.52 17.49
N ARG A 170 6.78 6.36 16.88
CA ARG A 170 6.61 6.08 15.46
C ARG A 170 5.51 6.95 14.85
N ASP A 171 5.63 7.19 13.55
CA ASP A 171 4.60 7.87 12.76
C ASP A 171 3.47 6.92 12.36
N GLU A 172 3.39 5.72 12.92
CA GLU A 172 2.35 4.73 12.65
C GLU A 172 1.24 4.75 13.71
N CYS A 173 0.10 4.14 13.36
CA CYS A 173 -0.97 3.86 14.30
C CYS A 173 -1.37 2.39 14.24
N GLN A 174 -1.81 1.89 15.38
CA GLN A 174 -2.23 0.52 15.54
C GLN A 174 -3.75 0.40 15.48
N ALA A 175 -4.23 -0.52 14.65
CA ALA A 175 -5.60 -1.04 14.70
C ALA A 175 -5.66 -2.32 15.54
N ARG A 176 -6.73 -2.46 16.33
CA ARG A 176 -7.00 -3.68 17.12
C ARG A 176 -8.20 -4.48 16.62
N THR A 177 -8.95 -3.94 15.67
CA THR A 177 -10.18 -4.55 15.14
C THR A 177 -10.25 -4.43 13.61
N PRO A 178 -10.89 -5.39 12.93
CA PRO A 178 -11.14 -5.29 11.49
C PRO A 178 -11.93 -4.03 11.11
N ALA A 179 -12.87 -3.61 11.96
CA ALA A 179 -13.69 -2.42 11.72
C ALA A 179 -12.86 -1.13 11.64
N ALA A 180 -11.85 -0.97 12.51
CA ALA A 180 -10.95 0.18 12.47
C ALA A 180 -10.16 0.24 11.14
N VAL A 181 -9.67 -0.90 10.66
CA VAL A 181 -8.97 -1.00 9.37
C VAL A 181 -9.90 -0.65 8.21
N ARG A 182 -11.12 -1.21 8.18
CA ARG A 182 -12.10 -0.94 7.12
C ARG A 182 -12.47 0.54 7.05
N ASN A 183 -12.69 1.17 8.20
CA ASN A 183 -12.99 2.59 8.29
C ASN A 183 -11.82 3.44 7.78
N ALA A 184 -10.60 3.11 8.20
CA ALA A 184 -9.40 3.82 7.76
C ALA A 184 -9.17 3.69 6.25
N ALA A 185 -9.28 2.48 5.69
CA ALA A 185 -9.14 2.24 4.26
C ALA A 185 -10.21 3.00 3.46
N ARG A 186 -11.48 2.94 3.88
CA ARG A 186 -12.56 3.68 3.21
C ARG A 186 -12.29 5.18 3.16
N GLN A 187 -11.90 5.78 4.29
CA GLN A 187 -11.63 7.21 4.35
C GLN A 187 -10.39 7.59 3.54
N SER A 188 -9.35 6.74 3.58
CA SER A 188 -8.10 6.95 2.86
C SER A 188 -8.29 6.92 1.34
N GLU A 189 -9.31 6.22 0.85
CA GLU A 189 -9.62 6.18 -0.58
C GLU A 189 -9.87 7.58 -1.16
N SER A 190 -10.61 8.41 -0.43
CA SER A 190 -10.96 9.77 -0.86
C SER A 190 -9.76 10.72 -0.96
N TRP A 191 -8.68 10.39 -0.25
CA TRP A 191 -7.43 11.15 -0.25
C TRP A 191 -6.43 10.58 -1.27
N ALA A 192 -6.51 9.28 -1.55
CA ALA A 192 -5.61 8.58 -2.45
C ALA A 192 -5.91 8.85 -3.93
N PHE A 193 -7.11 9.32 -4.23
CA PHE A 193 -7.62 9.60 -5.58
C PHE A 193 -8.42 10.90 -5.62
N SER A 194 -7.93 11.94 -4.94
CA SER A 194 -8.55 13.27 -4.92
C SER A 194 -8.38 14.02 -6.24
N GLY A 195 -7.39 13.63 -7.06
CA GLY A 195 -7.10 14.26 -8.35
C GLY A 195 -6.41 15.62 -8.23
N ASP A 196 -6.05 16.02 -7.01
CA ASP A 196 -4.96 16.96 -6.78
C ASP A 196 -3.62 16.23 -6.98
N GLY A 197 -2.56 16.94 -7.36
CA GLY A 197 -1.32 16.36 -7.91
C GLY A 197 -0.49 15.43 -6.99
N GLU A 198 -1.06 14.96 -5.88
CA GLU A 198 -0.42 14.18 -4.81
C GLU A 198 -1.20 12.90 -4.46
N ASP A 199 -1.91 12.34 -5.43
CA ASP A 199 -2.54 11.02 -5.32
C ASP A 199 -1.48 9.97 -4.89
N PHE A 200 -1.63 9.43 -3.69
CA PHE A 200 -0.82 8.33 -3.16
C PHE A 200 -1.48 6.95 -3.41
N GLY A 201 -2.61 6.93 -4.11
CA GLY A 201 -3.21 5.73 -4.66
C GLY A 201 -2.57 5.32 -5.99
N LEU A 202 -2.61 4.03 -6.30
CA LEU A 202 -2.10 3.47 -7.54
C LEU A 202 -3.22 2.75 -8.30
N VAL A 203 -3.19 2.84 -9.62
CA VAL A 203 -4.01 1.98 -10.48
C VAL A 203 -3.16 0.80 -10.95
N ALA A 204 -3.31 -0.32 -10.26
CA ALA A 204 -2.65 -1.56 -10.59
C ALA A 204 -3.33 -2.24 -11.79
N ARG A 205 -2.51 -2.84 -12.67
CA ARG A 205 -2.99 -3.55 -13.87
C ARG A 205 -2.25 -4.87 -14.04
N TRP A 206 -3.00 -5.95 -14.23
CA TRP A 206 -2.45 -7.24 -14.64
C TRP A 206 -1.96 -7.16 -16.08
N ILE A 207 -0.77 -7.72 -16.34
CA ILE A 207 -0.07 -7.64 -17.62
C ILE A 207 -0.06 -8.97 -18.34
N ARG A 208 0.39 -10.03 -17.64
CA ARG A 208 0.56 -11.37 -18.21
C ARG A 208 0.74 -12.44 -17.12
N ASP A 209 0.60 -13.70 -17.52
CA ASP A 209 0.87 -14.84 -16.66
C ASP A 209 2.36 -14.95 -16.33
N GLY A 210 2.67 -15.14 -15.04
CA GLY A 210 4.05 -15.21 -14.56
C GLY A 210 4.88 -13.99 -14.95
N ASP A 211 6.19 -14.17 -15.00
CA ASP A 211 7.18 -13.10 -15.21
C ASP A 211 7.99 -13.25 -16.52
N ARG A 212 7.67 -14.26 -17.32
CA ARG A 212 8.41 -14.55 -18.55
C ARG A 212 8.11 -13.53 -19.64
#